data_AF-A0A371B4F8-F1
#
_entry.id   AF-A0A371B4F8-F1
#
_cell.length_a   1.000
_cell.length_b   1.000
_cell.length_c   1.000
_cell.angle_alpha   90.00
_cell.angle_beta   90.00
_cell.angle_gamma   90.00
#
_symmetry.space_group_name_H-M   'P 1'
#
loop_
_entity.id
_entity.type
_entity.pdbx_description
1 polymer ?
#
loop_
_entity_poly.entity_id
_entity_poly.type
_entity_poly.pdbx_seq_one_letter_code
_entity_poly.pdbx_strand_id
1 'polypeptide(L)'
;MDFMKLFKSLEELLYEIIVTLVFFPKTLWLTFRYPQRMMDYADTELGDVQSEQYKDTLSPPLFLMMCVGISYLAERAAPGPENLSALPSFMQNPENLLALRVLVFSLFPLMMSLRLLNGLNIPLDRDTLRPPFFAQCFVAAPVAMMVGLSQTIRHMAAPHSGYVASALLFVTLYWYLRQQAFWFEAKLKRGMFRSWLMGIGMGIVTAFIFVALALMVVLTRI
;
A
#
# COMPACT_ATOMS: atom_id res chain seq x y z
N MET A 1 -7.06 4.13 -35.28
CA MET A 1 -7.14 5.06 -34.12
C MET A 1 -6.62 6.40 -34.59
N ASP A 2 -7.38 7.47 -34.39
CA ASP A 2 -7.10 8.83 -34.91
C ASP A 2 -5.87 9.45 -34.22
N PHE A 3 -4.88 9.92 -34.99
CA PHE A 3 -3.68 10.59 -34.46
C PHE A 3 -4.04 11.75 -33.50
N MET A 4 -5.14 12.44 -33.78
CA MET A 4 -5.67 13.52 -32.94
C MET A 4 -6.12 13.04 -31.55
N LYS A 5 -6.70 11.83 -31.47
CA LYS A 5 -7.09 11.23 -30.18
C LYS A 5 -5.86 10.79 -29.38
N LEU A 6 -4.82 10.33 -30.07
CA LEU A 6 -3.56 9.92 -29.43
C LEU A 6 -2.82 11.13 -28.84
N PHE A 7 -2.77 12.25 -29.57
CA PHE A 7 -2.19 13.49 -29.08
C PHE A 7 -2.95 14.04 -27.86
N LYS A 8 -4.29 14.10 -27.93
CA LYS A 8 -5.12 14.54 -26.81
C LYS A 8 -4.96 13.65 -25.57
N SER A 9 -4.90 12.33 -25.77
CA SER A 9 -4.63 11.39 -24.67
C SER A 9 -3.24 11.57 -24.07
N LEU A 10 -2.24 11.99 -24.86
CA LEU A 10 -0.90 12.27 -24.38
C LEU A 10 -0.87 13.58 -23.56
N GLU A 11 -1.58 14.62 -24.01
CA GLU A 11 -1.74 15.86 -23.23
C GLU A 11 -2.43 15.60 -21.89
N GLU A 12 -3.52 14.83 -21.88
CA GLU A 12 -4.23 14.42 -20.66
C GLU A 12 -3.32 13.61 -19.73
N LEU A 13 -2.56 12.65 -20.27
CA LEU A 13 -1.59 11.87 -19.50
C LEU A 13 -0.48 12.75 -18.91
N LEU A 14 0.06 13.68 -19.70
CA LEU A 14 1.13 14.57 -19.26
C LEU A 14 0.65 15.51 -18.16
N TYR A 15 -0.55 16.07 -18.32
CA TYR A 15 -1.19 16.86 -17.27
C TYR A 15 -1.35 16.04 -15.99
N GLU A 16 -1.88 14.82 -16.09
CA GLU A 16 -2.07 13.91 -14.96
C GLU A 16 -0.74 13.59 -14.25
N ILE A 17 0.34 13.34 -15.00
CA ILE A 17 1.67 13.09 -14.44
C ILE A 17 2.19 14.31 -13.67
N ILE A 18 2.10 15.51 -14.25
CA ILE A 18 2.59 16.74 -13.60
C ILE A 18 1.80 17.03 -12.33
N VAL A 19 0.48 16.92 -12.40
CA VAL A 19 -0.42 17.06 -11.25
C VAL A 19 -0.06 16.04 -10.18
N THR A 20 0.12 14.77 -10.55
CA THR A 20 0.51 13.69 -9.64
C THR A 20 1.83 13.98 -8.92
N LEU A 21 2.82 14.62 -9.57
CA LEU A 21 4.08 15.01 -8.93
C LEU A 21 3.89 16.02 -7.78
N VAL A 22 2.84 16.85 -7.84
CA VAL A 22 2.49 17.80 -6.77
C VAL A 22 1.62 17.15 -5.70
N PHE A 23 0.62 16.37 -6.11
CA PHE A 23 -0.33 15.75 -5.18
C PHE A 23 0.24 14.55 -4.44
N PHE A 24 1.19 13.82 -5.01
CA PHE A 24 1.86 12.71 -4.33
C PHE A 24 2.55 13.13 -3.03
N PRO A 25 3.50 14.09 -3.00
CA PRO A 25 4.17 14.48 -1.77
C PRO A 25 3.21 15.10 -0.75
N LYS A 26 2.20 15.85 -1.20
CA LYS A 26 1.13 16.37 -0.33
C LYS A 26 0.37 15.22 0.33
N THR A 27 -0.08 14.23 -0.44
CA THR A 27 -0.83 13.06 0.04
C THR A 27 0.02 12.23 1.01
N LEU A 28 1.30 12.01 0.67
CA LEU A 28 2.24 11.30 1.53
C LEU A 28 2.45 12.00 2.87
N TRP A 29 2.66 13.31 2.84
CA TRP A 29 2.82 14.12 4.05
C TRP A 29 1.57 14.08 4.95
N LEU A 30 0.39 14.29 4.36
CA LEU A 30 -0.87 14.24 5.09
C LEU A 30 -1.12 12.85 5.69
N THR A 31 -0.80 11.79 4.95
CA THR A 31 -0.93 10.41 5.41
C THR A 31 -0.02 10.13 6.61
N PHE A 32 1.24 10.55 6.57
CA PHE A 32 2.14 10.35 7.72
C PHE A 32 1.74 11.21 8.94
N ARG A 33 1.35 12.46 8.71
CA ARG A 33 1.11 13.43 9.78
C ARG A 33 -0.28 13.31 10.41
N TYR A 34 -1.28 12.95 9.62
CA TYR A 34 -2.70 12.88 9.99
C TYR A 34 -3.37 11.61 9.43
N PRO A 35 -2.85 10.40 9.73
CA PRO A 35 -3.31 9.16 9.10
C PRO A 35 -4.80 8.90 9.35
N GLN A 36 -5.30 9.14 10.56
CA GLN A 36 -6.72 8.94 10.87
C GLN A 36 -7.64 9.86 10.08
N ARG A 37 -7.23 11.13 9.92
CA ARG A 37 -7.99 12.10 9.11
C ARG A 37 -8.04 11.70 7.65
N MET A 38 -6.95 11.13 7.12
CA MET A 38 -6.91 10.63 5.74
C MET A 38 -7.80 9.38 5.55
N MET A 39 -7.88 8.52 6.56
CA MET A 39 -8.79 7.38 6.55
C MET A 39 -10.26 7.83 6.56
N ASP A 40 -10.61 8.78 7.43
CA ASP A 40 -11.98 9.32 7.49
C ASP A 40 -12.33 10.15 6.24
N TYR A 41 -11.35 10.87 5.66
CA TYR A 41 -11.48 11.57 4.38
C TYR A 41 -11.81 10.61 3.23
N ALA A 42 -11.18 9.43 3.20
CA ALA A 42 -11.47 8.43 2.18
C ALA A 42 -12.91 7.92 2.24
N ASP A 43 -13.47 7.78 3.46
CA ASP A 43 -14.85 7.36 3.69
C ASP A 43 -15.85 8.42 3.19
N THR A 44 -15.55 9.71 3.37
CA THR A 44 -16.44 10.82 2.98
C THR A 44 -16.43 11.09 1.48
N GLU A 45 -15.25 11.09 0.86
CA GLU A 45 -15.08 11.43 -0.57
C GLU A 45 -15.74 10.41 -1.51
N LEU A 46 -15.92 9.17 -1.06
CA LEU A 46 -16.66 8.17 -1.86
C LEU A 46 -18.16 8.51 -1.99
N GLY A 47 -18.68 9.37 -1.12
CA GLY A 47 -20.03 9.90 -1.20
C GLY A 47 -20.19 11.06 -2.19
N ASP A 48 -19.09 11.65 -2.66
CA ASP A 48 -19.13 12.77 -3.60
C ASP A 48 -19.39 12.32 -5.04
N VAL A 49 -19.82 13.26 -5.88
CA VAL A 49 -19.97 13.04 -7.33
C VAL A 49 -18.65 12.54 -7.89
N GLN A 50 -18.68 11.51 -8.74
CA GLN A 50 -17.46 10.83 -9.24
C GLN A 50 -16.38 11.78 -9.80
N SER A 51 -16.78 12.92 -10.38
CA SER A 51 -15.88 13.95 -10.90
C SER A 51 -15.20 14.82 -9.83
N GLU A 52 -15.74 14.84 -8.61
CA GLU A 52 -15.26 15.60 -7.45
C GLU A 52 -14.42 14.75 -6.49
N GLN A 53 -14.53 13.42 -6.56
CA GLN A 53 -13.83 12.50 -5.66
C GLN A 53 -12.31 12.67 -5.78
N TYR A 54 -11.65 12.89 -4.63
CA TYR A 54 -10.20 12.97 -4.53
C TYR A 54 -9.59 14.10 -5.38
N LYS A 55 -10.25 15.25 -5.53
CA LYS A 55 -9.63 16.40 -6.21
C LYS A 55 -8.40 16.95 -5.49
N ASP A 56 -8.37 16.83 -4.16
CA ASP A 56 -7.35 17.44 -3.32
C ASP A 56 -6.17 16.51 -2.99
N THR A 57 -6.25 15.22 -3.35
CA THR A 57 -5.28 14.17 -3.03
C THR A 57 -5.28 13.08 -4.10
N LEU A 58 -4.30 12.18 -4.12
CA LEU A 58 -4.38 11.02 -5.02
C LEU A 58 -5.44 10.03 -4.53
N SER A 59 -6.13 9.38 -5.46
CA SER A 59 -7.03 8.27 -5.10
C SER A 59 -6.24 7.18 -4.33
N PRO A 60 -6.82 6.57 -3.29
CA PRO A 60 -6.05 5.71 -2.38
C PRO A 60 -5.36 4.52 -3.07
N PRO A 61 -6.00 3.80 -4.00
CA PRO A 61 -5.33 2.73 -4.74
C PRO A 61 -4.19 3.22 -5.63
N LEU A 62 -4.35 4.38 -6.29
CA LEU A 62 -3.31 4.99 -7.11
C LEU A 62 -2.13 5.41 -6.22
N PHE A 63 -2.40 5.99 -5.06
CA PHE A 63 -1.37 6.37 -4.10
C PHE A 63 -0.55 5.16 -3.60
N LEU A 64 -1.20 4.03 -3.33
CA LEU A 64 -0.53 2.76 -3.03
C LEU A 64 0.35 2.30 -4.19
N MET A 65 -0.18 2.31 -5.42
CA MET A 65 0.57 1.94 -6.61
C MET A 65 1.82 2.82 -6.80
N MET A 66 1.69 4.13 -6.61
CA MET A 66 2.79 5.09 -6.68
C MET A 66 3.86 4.82 -5.62
N CYS A 67 3.46 4.55 -4.37
CA CYS A 67 4.37 4.21 -3.28
C CYS A 67 5.18 2.93 -3.58
N VAL A 68 4.53 1.90 -4.11
CA VAL A 68 5.20 0.66 -4.54
C VAL A 68 6.14 0.93 -5.71
N GLY A 69 5.71 1.72 -6.71
CA GLY A 69 6.52 2.11 -7.85
C GLY A 69 7.78 2.88 -7.46
N ILE A 70 7.67 3.86 -6.56
CA ILE A 70 8.81 4.63 -6.05
C ILE A 70 9.81 3.72 -5.33
N SER A 71 9.32 2.81 -4.49
CA SER A 71 10.21 1.85 -3.84
C SER A 71 10.92 0.94 -4.84
N TYR A 72 10.25 0.54 -5.91
CA TYR A 72 10.84 -0.26 -6.97
C TYR A 72 11.90 0.52 -7.76
N LEU A 73 11.64 1.80 -8.06
CA LEU A 73 12.64 2.68 -8.69
C LEU A 73 13.86 2.88 -7.79
N ALA A 74 13.66 3.03 -6.49
CA ALA A 74 14.75 3.13 -5.52
C ALA A 74 15.59 1.85 -5.46
N GLU A 75 14.95 0.67 -5.52
CA GLU A 75 15.63 -0.62 -5.64
C GLU A 75 16.49 -0.71 -6.90
N ARG A 76 15.96 -0.28 -8.06
CA ARG A 76 16.70 -0.28 -9.34
C ARG A 76 17.86 0.72 -9.38
N ALA A 77 17.72 1.85 -8.71
CA ALA A 77 18.76 2.87 -8.65
C ALA A 77 19.88 2.52 -7.65
N ALA A 78 19.64 1.58 -6.72
CA ALA A 78 20.61 1.24 -5.69
C ALA A 78 21.70 0.29 -6.23
N PRO A 79 22.98 0.54 -5.93
CA PRO A 79 24.06 -0.37 -6.26
C PRO A 79 24.00 -1.60 -5.34
N GLY A 80 23.49 -2.72 -5.86
CA GLY A 80 23.40 -4.00 -5.16
C GLY A 80 23.33 -5.17 -6.14
N PRO A 81 23.62 -6.41 -5.70
CA PRO A 81 23.56 -7.58 -6.57
C PRO A 81 22.10 -7.87 -6.97
N GLU A 82 21.74 -7.61 -8.22
CA GLU A 82 20.47 -8.04 -8.80
C GLU A 82 20.46 -9.55 -9.03
N ASN A 83 20.10 -10.33 -8.01
CA ASN A 83 19.90 -11.78 -8.16
C ASN A 83 18.50 -12.08 -8.74
N LEU A 84 18.18 -11.50 -9.89
CA LEU A 84 16.94 -11.75 -10.65
C LEU A 84 16.86 -13.20 -11.15
N SER A 85 17.99 -13.87 -11.29
CA SER A 85 18.12 -15.28 -11.68
C SER A 85 17.45 -16.25 -10.70
N ALA A 86 17.22 -15.82 -9.46
CA ALA A 86 16.52 -16.60 -8.46
C ALA A 86 14.99 -16.48 -8.53
N LEU A 87 14.40 -15.69 -9.44
CA LEU A 87 12.94 -15.51 -9.57
C LEU A 87 12.34 -16.40 -10.69
N PRO A 88 11.06 -16.82 -10.59
CA PRO A 88 10.38 -17.53 -11.67
C PRO A 88 10.35 -16.68 -12.95
N SER A 89 10.37 -17.30 -14.13
CA SER A 89 10.43 -16.62 -15.43
C SER A 89 9.35 -15.54 -15.60
N PHE A 90 8.13 -15.77 -15.11
CA PHE A 90 7.04 -14.79 -15.14
C PHE A 90 7.32 -13.51 -14.33
N MET A 91 8.10 -13.59 -13.24
CA MET A 91 8.44 -12.46 -12.36
C MET A 91 9.71 -11.71 -12.77
N GLN A 92 10.40 -12.18 -13.81
CA GLN A 92 11.54 -11.45 -14.38
C GLN A 92 11.07 -10.21 -15.15
N ASN A 93 9.81 -10.20 -15.60
CA ASN A 93 9.18 -9.02 -16.19
C ASN A 93 8.87 -7.97 -15.09
N PRO A 94 9.40 -6.74 -15.19
CA PRO A 94 9.16 -5.65 -14.24
C PRO A 94 7.69 -5.38 -13.96
N GLU A 95 6.84 -5.41 -14.98
CA GLU A 95 5.41 -5.15 -14.89
C GLU A 95 4.71 -6.18 -14.00
N ASN A 96 5.02 -7.46 -14.20
CA ASN A 96 4.44 -8.56 -13.43
C ASN A 96 4.89 -8.51 -11.96
N LEU A 97 6.16 -8.16 -11.72
CA LEU A 97 6.71 -8.01 -10.38
C LEU A 97 6.07 -6.83 -9.64
N LEU A 98 5.88 -5.69 -10.31
CA LEU A 98 5.17 -4.54 -9.76
C LEU A 98 3.71 -4.87 -9.46
N ALA A 99 3.00 -5.49 -10.40
CA ALA A 99 1.61 -5.90 -10.22
C ALA A 99 1.45 -6.85 -9.02
N LEU A 100 2.36 -7.83 -8.89
CA LEU A 100 2.39 -8.73 -7.74
C LEU A 100 2.61 -7.97 -6.43
N ARG A 101 3.55 -7.02 -6.38
CA ARG A 101 3.80 -6.22 -5.18
C ARG A 101 2.57 -5.41 -4.78
N VAL A 102 1.92 -4.74 -5.74
CA VAL A 102 0.69 -3.98 -5.48
C VAL A 102 -0.41 -4.91 -4.95
N LEU A 103 -0.60 -6.08 -5.57
CA LEU A 103 -1.58 -7.08 -5.12
C LEU A 103 -1.30 -7.54 -3.69
N VAL A 104 -0.06 -7.94 -3.40
CA VAL A 104 0.38 -8.39 -2.08
C VAL A 104 0.15 -7.30 -1.03
N PHE A 105 0.58 -6.06 -1.30
CA PHE A 105 0.37 -4.97 -0.35
C PHE A 105 -1.10 -4.57 -0.22
N SER A 106 -1.94 -4.85 -1.22
CA SER A 106 -3.40 -4.66 -1.16
C SER A 106 -4.12 -5.73 -0.33
N LEU A 107 -3.48 -6.85 0.00
CA LEU A 107 -4.06 -7.84 0.92
C LEU A 107 -4.18 -7.28 2.34
N PHE A 108 -3.22 -6.47 2.79
CA PHE A 108 -3.27 -5.82 4.11
C PHE A 108 -4.52 -4.93 4.29
N PRO A 109 -4.79 -3.94 3.42
CA PRO A 109 -5.99 -3.14 3.53
C PRO A 109 -7.24 -4.00 3.43
N LEU A 110 -7.30 -4.96 2.49
CA LEU A 110 -8.44 -5.87 2.35
C LEU A 110 -8.76 -6.63 3.65
N MET A 111 -7.75 -7.27 4.25
CA MET A 111 -7.95 -8.07 5.46
C MET A 111 -8.39 -7.21 6.66
N MET A 112 -7.86 -5.99 6.79
CA MET A 112 -8.28 -5.05 7.83
C MET A 112 -9.72 -4.56 7.62
N SER A 113 -10.11 -4.27 6.39
CA SER A 113 -11.47 -3.85 6.03
C SER A 113 -12.49 -4.97 6.28
N LEU A 114 -12.18 -6.20 5.87
CA LEU A 114 -13.02 -7.37 6.14
C LEU A 114 -13.20 -7.59 7.64
N ARG A 115 -12.13 -7.44 8.43
CA ARG A 115 -12.19 -7.55 9.89
C ARG A 115 -13.09 -6.48 10.51
N LEU A 116 -13.06 -5.25 9.98
CA LEU A 116 -13.92 -4.16 10.43
C LEU A 116 -15.39 -4.46 10.13
N LEU A 117 -15.73 -4.81 8.89
CA LEU A 117 -17.12 -5.11 8.49
C LEU A 117 -17.70 -6.26 9.32
N ASN A 118 -16.93 -7.32 9.52
CA ASN A 118 -17.29 -8.42 10.42
C ASN A 118 -17.50 -7.92 11.85
N GLY A 119 -16.64 -7.04 12.37
CA GLY A 119 -16.76 -6.46 13.70
C GLY A 119 -17.97 -5.54 13.89
N LEU A 120 -18.44 -4.90 12.81
CA LEU A 120 -19.63 -4.05 12.77
C LEU A 120 -20.92 -4.81 12.41
N ASN A 121 -20.83 -6.10 12.07
CA ASN A 121 -21.94 -6.90 11.54
C ASN A 121 -22.60 -6.29 10.29
N ILE A 122 -21.81 -5.63 9.44
CA ILE A 122 -22.27 -5.09 8.15
C ILE A 122 -22.12 -6.21 7.11
N PRO A 123 -23.15 -6.47 6.26
CA PRO A 123 -23.05 -7.47 5.21
C PRO A 123 -21.92 -7.14 4.24
N LEU A 124 -21.25 -8.17 3.73
CA LEU A 124 -20.17 -7.99 2.76
C LEU A 124 -20.75 -7.85 1.35
N ASP A 125 -20.63 -6.66 0.80
CA ASP A 125 -20.87 -6.38 -0.62
C ASP A 125 -19.82 -5.40 -1.15
N ARG A 126 -19.88 -5.09 -2.45
CA ARG A 126 -18.90 -4.21 -3.11
C ARG A 126 -18.93 -2.77 -2.59
N ASP A 127 -20.09 -2.30 -2.17
CA ASP A 127 -20.31 -0.90 -1.79
C ASP A 127 -19.95 -0.65 -0.33
N THR A 128 -20.17 -1.64 0.53
CA THR A 128 -19.76 -1.67 1.94
C THR A 128 -18.26 -1.90 2.12
N LEU A 129 -17.62 -2.69 1.25
CA LEU A 129 -16.17 -2.96 1.32
C LEU A 129 -15.33 -1.79 0.80
N ARG A 130 -15.83 -1.05 -0.20
CA ARG A 130 -15.04 -0.01 -0.88
C ARG A 130 -14.54 1.09 0.07
N PRO A 131 -15.37 1.72 0.93
CA PRO A 131 -14.90 2.75 1.86
C PRO A 131 -13.79 2.29 2.82
N PRO A 132 -13.98 1.22 3.62
CA PRO A 132 -12.92 0.80 4.53
C PRO A 132 -11.69 0.28 3.78
N PHE A 133 -11.81 -0.24 2.55
CA PHE A 133 -10.65 -0.61 1.73
C PHE A 133 -9.85 0.61 1.29
N PHE A 134 -10.53 1.65 0.81
CA PHE A 134 -9.92 2.90 0.35
C PHE A 134 -9.24 3.65 1.50
N ALA A 135 -9.90 3.72 2.66
CA ALA A 135 -9.29 4.25 3.88
C ALA A 135 -7.99 3.53 4.26
N GLN A 136 -8.00 2.19 4.19
CA GLN A 136 -6.84 1.37 4.52
C GLN A 136 -5.71 1.49 3.49
N CYS A 137 -6.02 1.68 2.21
CA CYS A 137 -5.02 1.92 1.17
C CYS A 137 -4.17 3.16 1.45
N PHE A 138 -4.73 4.24 2.00
CA PHE A 138 -3.94 5.42 2.38
C PHE A 138 -2.83 5.06 3.39
N VAL A 139 -3.15 4.28 4.43
CA VAL A 139 -2.17 3.92 5.46
C VAL A 139 -1.22 2.81 5.00
N ALA A 140 -1.69 1.88 4.17
CA ALA A 140 -0.87 0.81 3.62
C ALA A 140 0.17 1.31 2.61
N ALA A 141 -0.14 2.37 1.85
CA ALA A 141 0.73 2.95 0.84
C ALA A 141 2.14 3.35 1.36
N PRO A 142 2.29 4.23 2.37
CA PRO A 142 3.60 4.58 2.90
C PRO A 142 4.30 3.37 3.51
N VAL A 143 3.57 2.43 4.11
CA VAL A 143 4.15 1.19 4.66
C VAL A 143 4.79 0.35 3.55
N ALA A 144 4.08 0.17 2.43
CA ALA A 144 4.61 -0.54 1.27
C ALA A 144 5.91 0.09 0.74
N MET A 145 5.93 1.41 0.64
CA MET A 145 7.12 2.16 0.23
C MET A 145 8.29 1.96 1.22
N MET A 146 8.04 2.12 2.52
CA MET A 146 9.07 2.03 3.55
C MET A 146 9.61 0.61 3.72
N VAL A 147 8.76 -0.41 3.57
CA VAL A 147 9.18 -1.82 3.56
C VAL A 147 10.12 -2.08 2.38
N GLY A 148 9.77 -1.64 1.18
CA GLY A 148 10.63 -1.87 0.02
C GLY A 148 11.93 -1.05 0.09
N LEU A 149 11.91 0.19 0.58
CA LEU A 149 13.12 0.96 0.87
C LEU A 149 14.01 0.28 1.93
N SER A 150 13.42 -0.31 2.98
CA SER A 150 14.15 -1.09 3.98
C SER A 150 14.87 -2.28 3.34
N GLN A 151 14.24 -2.99 2.40
CA GLN A 151 14.88 -4.07 1.65
C GLN A 151 16.02 -3.55 0.77
N THR A 152 15.80 -2.45 0.05
CA THR A 152 16.85 -1.80 -0.75
C THR A 152 18.07 -1.47 0.11
N ILE A 153 17.88 -0.81 1.25
CA ILE A 153 18.96 -0.45 2.19
C ILE A 153 19.69 -1.70 2.68
N ARG A 154 18.95 -2.76 3.03
CA ARG A 154 19.54 -4.03 3.53
C ARG A 154 20.52 -4.66 2.54
N HIS A 155 20.27 -4.50 1.24
CA HIS A 155 21.11 -5.06 0.16
C HIS A 155 22.27 -4.14 -0.26
N MET A 156 22.34 -2.91 0.25
CA MET A 156 23.47 -2.02 -0.02
C MET A 156 24.73 -2.51 0.69
N ALA A 157 25.85 -2.50 -0.03
CA ALA A 157 27.19 -2.84 0.46
C ALA A 157 27.80 -1.73 1.34
N ALA A 158 27.03 -1.23 2.32
CA ALA A 158 27.45 -0.20 3.26
C ALA A 158 27.56 -0.75 4.70
N PRO A 159 28.52 -0.28 5.51
CA PRO A 159 28.57 -0.64 6.93
C PRO A 159 27.26 -0.26 7.63
N HIS A 160 26.77 -1.13 8.51
CA HIS A 160 25.54 -0.95 9.29
C HIS A 160 24.22 -0.88 8.50
N SER A 161 24.22 -1.12 7.18
CA SER A 161 23.02 -1.09 6.34
C SER A 161 21.90 -2.00 6.88
N GLY A 162 22.26 -3.19 7.37
CA GLY A 162 21.31 -4.13 8.00
C GLY A 162 20.64 -3.60 9.28
N TYR A 163 21.36 -2.84 10.11
CA TYR A 163 20.79 -2.24 11.33
C TYR A 163 19.83 -1.12 10.98
N VAL A 164 20.21 -0.24 10.03
CA VAL A 164 19.35 0.84 9.54
C VAL A 164 18.08 0.28 8.90
N ALA A 165 18.20 -0.73 8.04
CA ALA A 165 17.06 -1.40 7.43
C ALA A 165 16.11 -2.00 8.46
N SER A 166 16.66 -2.69 9.47
CA SER A 166 15.85 -3.31 10.53
C SER A 166 15.15 -2.26 11.39
N ALA A 167 15.85 -1.19 11.79
CA ALA A 167 15.26 -0.08 12.52
C ALA A 167 14.11 0.56 11.73
N LEU A 168 14.30 0.80 10.42
CA LEU A 168 13.27 1.35 9.54
C LEU A 168 12.02 0.47 9.49
N LEU A 169 12.22 -0.86 9.37
CA LEU A 169 11.14 -1.83 9.35
C LEU A 169 10.38 -1.86 10.68
N PHE A 170 11.09 -1.88 11.81
CA PHE A 170 10.47 -1.85 13.14
C PHE A 170 9.64 -0.58 13.37
N VAL A 171 10.18 0.59 13.02
CA VAL A 171 9.47 1.87 13.13
C VAL A 171 8.22 1.88 12.27
N THR A 172 8.33 1.37 11.03
CA THR A 172 7.21 1.31 10.08
C THR A 172 6.13 0.35 10.57
N LEU A 173 6.51 -0.84 11.04
CA LEU A 173 5.58 -1.82 11.58
C LEU A 173 4.87 -1.29 12.83
N TYR A 174 5.62 -0.68 13.75
CA TYR A 174 5.06 -0.07 14.95
C TYR A 174 4.08 1.05 14.61
N TRP A 175 4.44 1.95 13.68
CA TRP A 175 3.57 3.02 13.21
C TRP A 175 2.28 2.47 12.60
N TYR A 176 2.38 1.45 11.74
CA TYR A 176 1.23 0.80 11.12
C TYR A 176 0.32 0.14 12.16
N LEU A 177 0.86 -0.70 13.05
CA LEU A 177 0.08 -1.40 14.07
C LEU A 177 -0.59 -0.42 15.04
N ARG A 178 0.11 0.64 15.43
CA ARG A 178 -0.47 1.72 16.21
C ARG A 178 -1.68 2.32 15.49
N GLN A 179 -1.53 2.64 14.21
CA GLN A 179 -2.61 3.22 13.42
C GLN A 179 -3.80 2.26 13.25
N GLN A 180 -3.56 0.97 13.07
CA GLN A 180 -4.63 -0.04 13.03
C GLN A 180 -5.37 -0.13 14.37
N ALA A 181 -4.66 -0.09 15.50
CA ALA A 181 -5.28 -0.13 16.82
C ALA A 181 -6.18 1.10 17.07
N PHE A 182 -5.70 2.31 16.73
CA PHE A 182 -6.51 3.53 16.83
C PHE A 182 -7.72 3.49 15.89
N TRP A 183 -7.56 2.99 14.66
CA TRP A 183 -8.66 2.89 13.72
C TRP A 183 -9.74 1.89 14.16
N PHE A 184 -9.35 0.71 14.64
CA PHE A 184 -10.30 -0.25 15.20
C PHE A 184 -10.97 0.26 16.47
N GLU A 185 -10.24 0.96 17.34
CA GLU A 185 -10.85 1.61 18.51
C GLU A 185 -11.91 2.63 18.08
N ALA A 186 -11.57 3.54 17.16
CA ALA A 186 -12.45 4.61 16.71
C ALA A 186 -13.72 4.07 16.05
N LYS A 187 -13.61 3.06 15.18
CA LYS A 187 -14.76 2.52 14.44
C LYS A 187 -15.55 1.47 15.22
N LEU A 188 -14.91 0.58 15.99
CA LEU A 188 -15.59 -0.48 16.75
C LEU A 188 -15.97 -0.08 18.18
N LYS A 189 -15.46 1.06 18.69
CA LYS A 189 -15.63 1.52 20.08
C LYS A 189 -15.24 0.46 21.12
N ARG A 190 -14.25 -0.38 20.77
CA ARG A 190 -13.69 -1.41 21.65
C ARG A 190 -12.45 -0.86 22.35
N GLY A 191 -12.18 -1.32 23.57
CA GLY A 191 -11.00 -0.86 24.32
C GLY A 191 -9.68 -1.10 23.56
N MET A 192 -8.76 -0.13 23.68
CA MET A 192 -7.47 -0.07 22.97
C MET A 192 -6.72 -1.41 22.92
N PHE A 193 -6.65 -2.15 24.03
CA PHE A 193 -5.97 -3.45 24.08
C PHE A 193 -6.56 -4.48 23.09
N ARG A 194 -7.90 -4.55 22.98
CA ARG A 194 -8.55 -5.46 22.03
C ARG A 194 -8.30 -5.03 20.59
N SER A 195 -8.22 -3.73 20.33
CA SER A 195 -7.91 -3.18 19.01
C SER A 195 -6.49 -3.51 18.56
N TRP A 196 -5.52 -3.44 19.48
CA TRP A 196 -4.15 -3.91 19.23
C TRP A 196 -4.11 -5.40 18.90
N LEU A 197 -4.78 -6.24 19.69
CA LEU A 197 -4.86 -7.68 19.42
C LEU A 197 -5.49 -7.99 18.05
N MET A 198 -6.51 -7.23 17.64
CA MET A 198 -7.11 -7.38 16.31
C MET A 198 -6.15 -6.96 15.20
N GLY A 199 -5.48 -5.81 15.33
CA GLY A 199 -4.49 -5.35 14.36
C GLY A 199 -3.32 -6.32 14.21
N ILE A 200 -2.77 -6.80 15.32
CA ILE A 200 -1.68 -7.79 15.32
C ILE A 200 -2.16 -9.11 14.73
N GLY A 201 -3.31 -9.63 15.19
CA GLY A 201 -3.86 -10.89 14.71
C GLY A 201 -4.12 -10.88 13.21
N MET A 202 -4.73 -9.82 12.68
CA MET A 202 -4.95 -9.68 11.25
C MET A 202 -3.66 -9.45 10.46
N GLY A 203 -2.68 -8.75 11.03
CA GLY A 203 -1.35 -8.62 10.45
C GLY A 203 -0.67 -9.98 10.29
N ILE A 204 -0.74 -10.84 11.30
CA ILE A 204 -0.18 -12.20 11.27
C ILE A 204 -0.89 -13.07 10.23
N VAL A 205 -2.23 -13.04 10.19
CA VAL A 205 -3.01 -13.80 9.19
C VAL A 205 -2.62 -13.37 7.77
N THR A 206 -2.51 -12.06 7.54
CA THR A 206 -2.12 -11.53 6.22
C THR A 206 -0.69 -11.93 5.87
N ALA A 207 0.25 -11.87 6.82
CA ALA A 207 1.62 -12.32 6.63
C ALA A 207 1.69 -13.82 6.31
N PHE A 208 0.86 -14.64 6.96
CA PHE A 208 0.77 -16.07 6.67
C PHE A 208 0.25 -16.33 5.26
N ILE A 209 -0.80 -15.63 4.82
CA ILE A 209 -1.30 -15.71 3.44
C ILE A 209 -0.20 -15.32 2.45
N PHE A 210 0.54 -14.24 2.74
CA PHE A 210 1.65 -13.81 1.90
C PHE A 210 2.74 -14.88 1.78
N VAL A 211 3.18 -15.47 2.90
CA VAL A 211 4.17 -16.56 2.90
C VAL A 211 3.64 -17.77 2.14
N ALA A 212 2.36 -18.13 2.32
CA ALA A 212 1.75 -19.25 1.60
C ALA A 212 1.72 -19.01 0.07
N LEU A 213 1.37 -17.79 -0.37
CA LEU A 213 1.42 -17.41 -1.78
C LEU A 213 2.86 -17.44 -2.33
N ALA A 214 3.83 -16.93 -1.57
CA ALA A 214 5.24 -16.96 -1.96
C ALA A 214 5.76 -18.39 -2.06
N LEU A 215 5.41 -19.26 -1.12
CA LEU A 215 5.76 -20.68 -1.15
C LEU A 215 5.11 -21.40 -2.32
N MET A 216 3.83 -21.16 -2.60
CA MET A 216 3.14 -21.73 -3.76
C MET A 216 3.89 -21.40 -5.06
N VAL A 217 4.26 -20.14 -5.25
CA VAL A 217 5.04 -19.67 -6.41
C VAL A 217 6.41 -20.36 -6.51
N VAL A 218 7.09 -20.56 -5.38
CA VAL A 218 8.40 -21.22 -5.34
C VAL A 218 8.26 -22.73 -5.62
N LEU A 219 7.20 -23.37 -5.12
CA LEU A 219 6.96 -24.80 -5.29
C LEU A 219 6.48 -25.16 -6.70
N THR A 220 5.76 -24.27 -7.39
CA THR A 220 5.41 -24.42 -8.82
C THR A 220 6.62 -24.33 -9.77
N ARG A 221 7.85 -24.28 -9.24
CA ARG A 221 9.11 -24.40 -10.01
C ARG A 221 9.52 -25.84 -10.29
N ILE A 222 8.82 -26.84 -9.74
CA ILE A 222 8.99 -28.27 -10.03
C ILE A 222 7.93 -28.67 -11.05
#